data_AF-A0A1Q3C5H0-F1
#
_entry.id   AF-A0A1Q3C5H0-F1
#
_cell.length_a   1.000
_cell.length_b   1.000
_cell.length_c   1.000
_cell.angle_alpha   90.00
_cell.angle_beta   90.00
_cell.angle_gamma   90.00
#
_symmetry.space_group_name_H-M   'P 1'
#
loop_
_entity.id
_entity.type
_entity.pdbx_description
1 polymer ?
#
loop_
_entity_poly.entity_id
_entity_poly.type
_entity_poly.pdbx_seq_one_letter_code
_entity_poly.pdbx_strand_id
1 'polypeptide(L)'
;MVGPERPQFVLFGSSIVQYSYSNQGWGAILADIYARKADILLRGYSGWNSRRGLQVLDKVFPKDAAIQPSLVIVYFGGNDSMRSHPSGLGPHVPLPEYIENMRKIALYLKSLSEKTSVIFLSAPPVNEAKIREILSDTLGDMGRTNEACQIYSEACLELCKEVDVKGIDLWRALQQRDDWLNACFTDGIHLSSEGSKIVVKEILKVLREADWEPSLHWKSLPIEFADVLPDEVVSSDRKTTSPIGEADYHGYMELEETNRAS
;
A
#
# COMPACT_ATOMS: atom_id res chain seq x y z
N MET A 1 13.23 -15.89 16.16
CA MET A 1 12.32 -14.78 16.44
C MET A 1 13.15 -13.62 16.97
N VAL A 2 12.83 -12.39 16.56
CA VAL A 2 13.55 -11.18 16.96
C VAL A 2 12.63 -10.41 17.89
N GLY A 3 13.05 -10.19 19.14
CA GLY A 3 12.40 -9.25 20.08
C GLY A 3 10.95 -9.53 20.46
N PRO A 4 10.33 -8.64 21.25
CA PRO A 4 8.90 -8.69 21.55
C PRO A 4 8.07 -8.52 20.27
N GLU A 5 6.90 -9.14 20.26
CA GLU A 5 6.03 -9.14 19.08
C GLU A 5 5.30 -7.79 18.93
N ARG A 6 5.38 -7.21 17.73
CA ARG A 6 4.60 -6.03 17.33
C ARG A 6 3.49 -6.43 16.35
N PRO A 7 2.43 -5.63 16.21
CA PRO A 7 1.48 -5.76 15.11
C PRO A 7 2.21 -5.88 13.77
N GLN A 8 1.81 -6.86 12.96
CA GLN A 8 2.39 -7.09 11.63
C GLN A 8 1.50 -6.47 10.55
N PHE A 9 2.07 -5.58 9.75
CA PHE A 9 1.42 -4.98 8.59
C PHE A 9 2.03 -5.57 7.32
N VAL A 10 1.27 -6.39 6.60
CA VAL A 10 1.77 -7.07 5.41
C VAL A 10 1.37 -6.31 4.16
N LEU A 11 2.36 -5.95 3.33
CA LEU A 11 2.16 -5.38 2.01
C LEU A 11 2.17 -6.52 0.99
N PHE A 12 1.03 -6.81 0.37
CA PHE A 12 0.88 -7.97 -0.52
C PHE A 12 0.44 -7.54 -1.92
N GLY A 13 1.16 -7.95 -2.96
CA GLY A 13 0.76 -7.60 -4.31
C GLY A 13 1.83 -7.79 -5.37
N SER A 14 1.71 -7.00 -6.44
CA SER A 14 2.62 -7.07 -7.60
C SER A 14 3.83 -6.13 -7.48
N SER A 15 4.33 -5.60 -8.60
CA SER A 15 5.54 -4.78 -8.68
C SER A 15 5.47 -3.45 -7.90
N ILE A 16 4.31 -2.79 -7.84
CA ILE A 16 4.12 -1.57 -7.02
C ILE A 16 4.35 -1.86 -5.53
N VAL A 17 4.01 -3.08 -5.09
CA VAL A 17 4.32 -3.55 -3.74
C VAL A 17 5.78 -3.94 -3.65
N GLN A 18 6.31 -4.72 -4.59
CA GLN A 18 7.72 -5.18 -4.54
C GLN A 18 8.71 -4.01 -4.46
N TYR A 19 8.45 -2.93 -5.19
CA TYR A 19 9.31 -1.74 -5.23
C TYR A 19 8.93 -0.68 -4.20
N SER A 20 8.00 -0.97 -3.28
CA SER A 20 7.53 -0.04 -2.26
C SER A 20 8.62 0.41 -1.27
N TYR A 21 9.75 -0.29 -1.19
CA TYR A 21 10.87 0.11 -0.32
C TYR A 21 11.96 0.86 -1.10
N SER A 22 11.92 0.79 -2.42
CA SER A 22 12.90 1.45 -3.29
C SER A 22 12.57 2.92 -3.46
N ASN A 23 13.58 3.76 -3.69
CA ASN A 23 13.41 5.16 -4.13
C ASN A 23 12.48 6.01 -3.24
N GLN A 24 12.62 5.90 -1.91
CA GLN A 24 11.70 6.55 -0.95
C GLN A 24 10.24 6.13 -1.17
N GLY A 25 10.06 4.83 -1.44
CA GLY A 25 8.75 4.26 -1.73
C GLY A 25 7.84 4.21 -0.51
N TRP A 26 6.55 4.03 -0.78
CA TRP A 26 5.49 4.12 0.24
C TRP A 26 5.64 3.10 1.37
N GLY A 27 6.21 1.92 1.11
CA GLY A 27 6.49 0.90 2.11
C GLY A 27 7.66 1.29 3.02
N ALA A 28 8.71 1.92 2.47
CA ALA A 28 9.80 2.46 3.29
C ALA A 28 9.31 3.62 4.17
N ILE A 29 8.47 4.50 3.64
CA ILE A 29 7.86 5.60 4.42
C ILE A 29 6.99 5.04 5.55
N LEU A 30 6.16 4.02 5.28
CA LEU A 30 5.39 3.37 6.35
C LEU A 30 6.30 2.73 7.41
N ALA A 31 7.38 2.08 7.01
CA ALA A 31 8.32 1.48 7.96
C ALA A 31 8.99 2.53 8.87
N ASP A 32 9.25 3.72 8.33
CA ASP A 32 9.75 4.86 9.09
C ASP A 32 8.71 5.39 10.09
N ILE A 33 7.48 5.64 9.64
CA ILE A 33 6.36 6.12 10.49
C ILE A 33 6.03 5.14 11.63
N TYR A 34 6.08 3.84 11.34
CA TYR A 34 5.75 2.79 12.31
C TYR A 34 6.98 2.26 13.07
N ALA A 35 8.12 2.96 13.01
CA ALA A 35 9.31 2.57 13.75
C ALA A 35 9.00 2.33 15.23
N ARG A 36 9.42 1.15 15.75
CA ARG A 36 9.15 0.68 17.12
C ARG A 36 7.67 0.48 17.48
N LYS A 37 6.75 0.50 16.50
CA LYS A 37 5.29 0.36 16.73
C LYS A 37 4.68 -0.82 15.99
N ALA A 38 5.03 -1.03 14.73
CA ALA A 38 4.57 -2.16 13.93
C ALA A 38 5.66 -2.62 12.95
N ASP A 39 5.65 -3.90 12.60
CA ASP A 39 6.57 -4.44 11.61
C ASP A 39 5.91 -4.42 10.23
N ILE A 40 6.54 -3.72 9.28
CA ILE A 40 6.10 -3.68 7.88
C ILE A 40 6.76 -4.83 7.12
N LEU A 41 5.94 -5.78 6.66
CA LEU A 41 6.39 -7.01 6.01
C LEU A 41 6.08 -6.97 4.51
N LEU A 42 7.12 -6.99 3.69
CA LEU A 42 6.99 -6.95 2.24
C LEU A 42 6.71 -8.35 1.64
N ARG A 43 5.64 -8.46 0.85
CA ARG A 43 5.24 -9.63 0.03
C ARG A 43 4.80 -9.19 -1.37
N GLY A 44 5.67 -8.43 -2.04
CA GLY A 44 5.47 -7.98 -3.41
C GLY A 44 6.13 -8.91 -4.44
N TYR A 45 5.44 -9.18 -5.54
CA TYR A 45 5.87 -10.12 -6.59
C TYR A 45 5.69 -9.50 -7.97
N SER A 46 6.76 -8.92 -8.50
CA SER A 46 6.77 -8.23 -9.80
C SER A 46 6.27 -9.14 -10.93
N GLY A 47 5.46 -8.58 -11.82
CA GLY A 47 4.85 -9.30 -12.95
C GLY A 47 3.62 -10.15 -12.58
N TRP A 48 3.25 -10.28 -11.31
CA TRP A 48 2.08 -11.07 -10.92
C TRP A 48 0.76 -10.34 -11.15
N ASN A 49 -0.27 -11.10 -11.50
CA ASN A 49 -1.67 -10.68 -11.54
C ASN A 49 -2.45 -11.35 -10.39
N SER A 50 -3.74 -11.03 -10.27
CA SER A 50 -4.61 -11.58 -9.20
C SER A 50 -4.65 -13.12 -9.20
N ARG A 51 -4.56 -13.77 -10.38
CA ARG A 51 -4.54 -15.24 -10.50
C ARG A 51 -3.33 -15.85 -9.79
N ARG A 52 -2.15 -15.23 -9.92
CA ARG A 52 -0.93 -15.68 -9.22
C ARG A 52 -0.97 -15.40 -7.73
N GLY A 53 -1.47 -14.23 -7.34
CA GLY A 53 -1.67 -13.88 -5.93
C GLY A 53 -2.57 -14.89 -5.21
N LEU A 54 -3.71 -15.22 -5.84
CA LEU A 54 -4.68 -16.18 -5.29
C LEU A 54 -4.08 -17.58 -5.07
N GLN A 55 -3.18 -18.03 -5.96
CA GLN A 55 -2.58 -19.37 -5.91
C GLN A 55 -1.65 -19.62 -4.71
N VAL A 56 -1.22 -18.57 -4.00
CA VAL A 56 -0.24 -18.68 -2.91
C VAL A 56 -0.73 -18.09 -1.60
N LEU A 57 -2.01 -17.70 -1.51
CA LEU A 57 -2.56 -17.06 -0.31
C LEU A 57 -2.28 -17.87 0.96
N ASP A 58 -2.48 -19.18 0.89
CA ASP A 58 -2.25 -20.12 1.99
C ASP A 58 -0.77 -20.26 2.38
N LYS A 59 0.13 -20.06 1.43
CA LYS A 59 1.58 -20.08 1.67
C LYS A 59 2.08 -18.76 2.27
N VAL A 60 1.51 -17.64 1.84
CA VAL A 60 1.87 -16.31 2.33
C VAL A 60 1.22 -16.02 3.68
N PHE A 61 -0.01 -16.50 3.87
CA PHE A 61 -0.84 -16.29 5.06
C PHE A 61 -1.40 -17.63 5.57
N PRO A 62 -0.57 -18.52 6.12
CA PRO A 62 -1.06 -19.78 6.70
C PRO A 62 -2.06 -19.51 7.82
N LYS A 63 -3.23 -20.15 7.78
CA LYS A 63 -4.27 -19.96 8.81
C LYS A 63 -3.85 -20.45 10.21
N ASP A 64 -2.92 -21.39 10.24
CA ASP A 64 -2.33 -21.97 11.45
C ASP A 64 -1.05 -21.24 11.91
N ALA A 65 -0.67 -20.13 11.26
CA ALA A 65 0.42 -19.29 11.74
C ALA A 65 0.14 -18.80 13.17
N ALA A 66 1.16 -18.88 14.03
CA ALA A 66 1.06 -18.48 15.44
C ALA A 66 0.66 -17.00 15.61
N ILE A 67 1.05 -16.15 14.65
CA ILE A 67 0.75 -14.73 14.62
C ILE A 67 0.09 -14.44 13.28
N GLN A 68 -1.11 -13.86 13.32
CA GLN A 68 -1.81 -13.36 12.14
C GLN A 68 -1.55 -11.86 11.98
N PRO A 69 -1.51 -11.34 10.74
CA PRO A 69 -1.29 -9.93 10.49
C PRO A 69 -2.45 -9.09 11.05
N SER A 70 -2.11 -7.95 11.66
CA SER A 70 -3.10 -6.96 12.10
C SER A 70 -3.63 -6.15 10.92
N LEU A 71 -2.79 -5.91 9.91
CA LEU A 71 -3.17 -5.23 8.67
C LEU A 71 -2.62 -5.98 7.46
N VAL A 72 -3.43 -6.11 6.42
CA VAL A 72 -2.96 -6.51 5.09
C VAL A 72 -3.37 -5.44 4.07
N ILE A 73 -2.38 -4.84 3.42
CA ILE A 73 -2.58 -3.89 2.33
C ILE A 73 -2.32 -4.62 1.01
N VAL A 74 -3.36 -4.78 0.19
CA VAL A 74 -3.34 -5.60 -1.01
C VAL A 74 -3.34 -4.75 -2.28
N TYR A 75 -2.53 -5.13 -3.26
CA TYR A 75 -2.54 -4.53 -4.59
C TYR A 75 -2.42 -5.56 -5.72
N PHE A 76 -3.49 -5.70 -6.51
CA PHE A 76 -3.51 -6.32 -7.84
C PHE A 76 -4.49 -5.56 -8.74
N GLY A 77 -4.35 -5.65 -10.06
CA GLY A 77 -5.21 -4.93 -11.00
C GLY A 77 -4.44 -4.29 -12.15
N GLY A 78 -3.26 -3.71 -11.90
CA GLY A 78 -2.49 -3.04 -12.95
C GLY A 78 -1.94 -4.00 -14.03
N ASN A 79 -1.63 -5.25 -13.65
CA ASN A 79 -1.21 -6.28 -14.59
C ASN A 79 -2.42 -6.98 -15.23
N ASP A 80 -3.46 -7.20 -14.42
CA ASP A 80 -4.74 -7.78 -14.82
C ASP A 80 -5.42 -6.97 -15.93
N SER A 81 -5.36 -5.64 -15.84
CA SER A 81 -5.96 -4.69 -16.80
C SER A 81 -5.23 -4.58 -18.13
N MET A 82 -4.07 -5.22 -18.29
CA MET A 82 -3.35 -5.22 -19.57
C MET A 82 -4.19 -5.84 -20.68
N ARG A 83 -4.02 -5.39 -21.91
CA ARG A 83 -4.68 -5.95 -23.09
C ARG A 83 -4.40 -7.45 -23.21
N SER A 84 -5.43 -8.23 -23.56
CA SER A 84 -5.26 -9.64 -23.86
C SER A 84 -4.35 -9.84 -25.07
N HIS A 85 -3.41 -10.78 -24.96
CA HIS A 85 -2.58 -11.17 -26.08
C HIS A 85 -3.26 -12.32 -26.86
N PRO A 86 -3.22 -12.33 -28.21
CA PRO A 86 -3.88 -13.37 -29.01
C PRO A 86 -3.45 -14.81 -28.69
N SER A 87 -2.23 -15.01 -28.18
CA SER A 87 -1.75 -16.34 -27.76
C SER A 87 -2.37 -16.83 -26.44
N GLY A 88 -3.14 -16.00 -25.74
CA GLY A 88 -3.63 -16.25 -24.39
C GLY A 88 -2.54 -16.17 -23.31
N LEU A 89 -1.29 -15.88 -23.68
CA LEU A 89 -0.19 -15.66 -22.74
C LEU A 89 -0.20 -14.22 -22.24
N GLY A 90 0.44 -14.00 -21.09
CA GLY A 90 0.63 -12.67 -20.54
C GLY A 90 -0.13 -12.43 -19.23
N PRO A 91 -0.07 -11.20 -18.73
CA PRO A 91 -0.56 -10.85 -17.39
C PRO A 91 -2.07 -10.57 -17.33
N HIS A 92 -2.76 -10.42 -18.46
CA HIS A 92 -4.18 -10.11 -18.50
C HIS A 92 -5.01 -11.14 -17.72
N VAL A 93 -6.00 -10.62 -16.97
CA VAL A 93 -7.04 -11.40 -16.31
C VAL A 93 -8.37 -10.75 -16.64
N PRO A 94 -9.32 -11.44 -17.30
CA PRO A 94 -10.62 -10.85 -17.64
C PRO A 94 -11.32 -10.26 -16.42
N LEU A 95 -11.99 -9.11 -16.60
CA LEU A 95 -12.59 -8.35 -15.49
C LEU A 95 -13.47 -9.18 -14.54
N PRO A 96 -14.37 -10.07 -15.01
CA PRO A 96 -15.15 -10.92 -14.10
C PRO A 96 -14.28 -11.88 -13.27
N GLU A 97 -13.22 -12.43 -13.87
CA GLU A 97 -12.27 -13.29 -13.16
C GLU A 97 -11.45 -12.48 -12.16
N TYR A 98 -11.01 -11.27 -12.51
CA TYR A 98 -10.31 -10.36 -11.60
C TYR A 98 -11.15 -10.05 -10.36
N ILE A 99 -12.41 -9.67 -10.54
CA ILE A 99 -13.34 -9.39 -9.42
C ILE A 99 -13.47 -10.61 -8.52
N GLU A 100 -13.67 -11.80 -9.10
CA GLU A 100 -13.81 -13.03 -8.33
C GLU A 100 -12.51 -13.43 -7.61
N ASN A 101 -11.35 -13.22 -8.25
CA ASN A 101 -10.06 -13.45 -7.60
C ASN A 101 -9.85 -12.52 -6.42
N MET A 102 -10.13 -11.22 -6.59
CA MET A 102 -10.03 -10.23 -5.52
C MET A 102 -11.04 -10.50 -4.40
N ARG A 103 -12.25 -10.99 -4.72
CA ARG A 103 -13.25 -11.41 -3.72
C ARG A 103 -12.71 -12.56 -2.86
N LYS A 104 -12.15 -13.58 -3.50
CA LYS A 104 -11.53 -14.71 -2.79
C LYS A 104 -10.36 -14.28 -1.92
N ILE A 105 -9.51 -13.38 -2.41
CA ILE A 105 -8.41 -12.79 -1.63
C ILE A 105 -8.97 -12.07 -0.40
N ALA A 106 -9.96 -11.19 -0.56
CA ALA A 106 -10.57 -10.44 0.53
C ALA A 106 -11.16 -11.36 1.61
N LEU A 107 -11.99 -12.33 1.20
CA LEU A 107 -12.63 -13.26 2.13
C LEU A 107 -11.63 -14.17 2.83
N TYR A 108 -10.57 -14.60 2.14
CA TYR A 108 -9.50 -15.38 2.75
C TYR A 108 -8.80 -14.58 3.85
N LEU A 109 -8.37 -13.35 3.56
CA LEU A 109 -7.65 -12.49 4.51
C LEU A 109 -8.51 -12.11 5.72
N LYS A 110 -9.80 -11.79 5.52
CA LYS A 110 -10.76 -11.55 6.62
C LYS A 110 -10.94 -12.79 7.51
N SER A 111 -10.73 -13.98 6.97
CA SER A 111 -10.85 -15.23 7.73
C SER A 111 -9.60 -15.63 8.52
N LEU A 112 -8.51 -14.86 8.45
CA LEU A 112 -7.27 -15.12 9.19
C LEU A 112 -7.47 -14.91 10.69
N SER A 113 -8.10 -13.79 11.06
CA SER A 113 -8.41 -13.42 12.45
C SER A 113 -9.50 -12.36 12.46
N GLU A 114 -10.30 -12.30 13.53
CA GLU A 114 -11.25 -11.20 13.77
C GLU A 114 -10.56 -9.84 13.89
N LYS A 115 -9.25 -9.83 14.20
CA LYS A 115 -8.42 -8.62 14.33
C LYS A 115 -7.63 -8.27 13.06
N THR A 116 -7.77 -9.04 11.98
CA THR A 116 -7.09 -8.75 10.72
C THR A 116 -7.89 -7.74 9.91
N SER A 117 -7.37 -6.52 9.81
CA SER A 117 -7.91 -5.50 8.93
C SER A 117 -7.34 -5.61 7.53
N VAL A 118 -8.14 -5.25 6.52
CA VAL A 118 -7.74 -5.36 5.11
C VAL A 118 -8.00 -4.02 4.41
N ILE A 119 -7.00 -3.56 3.64
CA ILE A 119 -7.10 -2.42 2.73
C ILE A 119 -6.73 -2.90 1.33
N PHE A 120 -7.55 -2.57 0.33
CA PHE A 120 -7.20 -2.76 -1.07
C PHE A 120 -6.79 -1.44 -1.70
N LEU A 121 -5.67 -1.46 -2.41
CA LEU A 121 -5.24 -0.39 -3.30
C LEU A 121 -5.76 -0.69 -4.70
N SER A 122 -6.56 0.21 -5.27
CA SER A 122 -7.06 0.06 -6.63
C SER A 122 -5.95 0.21 -7.68
N ALA A 123 -6.21 -0.15 -8.93
CA ALA A 123 -5.25 0.04 -10.01
C ALA A 123 -4.93 1.55 -10.19
N PRO A 124 -3.67 2.00 -10.03
CA PRO A 124 -3.32 3.40 -10.25
C PRO A 124 -3.42 3.75 -11.74
N PRO A 125 -3.45 5.04 -12.07
CA PRO A 125 -3.40 5.47 -13.45
C PRO A 125 -2.00 5.21 -14.02
N VAL A 126 -1.85 5.27 -15.34
CA VAL A 126 -0.56 5.10 -16.01
C VAL A 126 -0.27 6.25 -16.97
N ASN A 127 1.00 6.57 -17.16
CA ASN A 127 1.45 7.49 -18.19
C ASN A 127 1.86 6.69 -19.44
N GLU A 128 0.93 6.52 -20.37
CA GLU A 128 1.15 5.74 -21.60
C GLU A 128 2.26 6.31 -22.49
N ALA A 129 2.43 7.65 -22.53
CA ALA A 129 3.49 8.26 -23.32
C ALA A 129 4.88 7.90 -22.74
N LYS A 130 5.03 7.97 -21.42
CA LYS A 130 6.27 7.63 -20.73
C LYS A 130 6.58 6.13 -20.79
N ILE A 131 5.55 5.28 -20.74
CA ILE A 131 5.71 3.83 -20.99
C ILE A 131 6.30 3.60 -22.38
N ARG A 132 5.76 4.26 -23.41
CA ARG A 132 6.27 4.12 -24.78
C ARG A 132 7.70 4.60 -24.91
N GLU A 133 8.02 5.73 -24.30
CA GLU A 133 9.36 6.31 -24.33
C GLU A 133 10.41 5.42 -23.66
N ILE A 134 10.09 4.83 -22.50
CA ILE A 134 11.10 4.15 -21.66
C ILE A 134 11.14 2.64 -21.92
N LEU A 135 10.00 2.01 -22.21
CA LEU A 135 9.88 0.56 -22.18
C LEU A 135 9.66 -0.08 -23.55
N SER A 136 9.17 0.66 -24.56
CA SER A 136 8.82 0.03 -25.84
C SER A 136 10.00 -0.57 -26.60
N ASP A 137 11.19 0.04 -26.51
CA ASP A 137 12.39 -0.50 -27.17
C ASP A 137 12.84 -1.84 -26.57
N THR A 138 12.54 -2.08 -25.29
CA THR A 138 12.97 -3.30 -24.57
C THR A 138 11.87 -4.36 -24.48
N LEU A 139 10.62 -3.93 -24.30
CA LEU A 139 9.49 -4.81 -23.98
C LEU A 139 8.36 -4.78 -25.03
N GLY A 140 8.47 -3.94 -26.05
CA GLY A 140 7.43 -3.75 -27.06
C GLY A 140 6.18 -3.05 -26.52
N ASP A 141 5.07 -3.19 -27.25
CA ASP A 141 3.76 -2.73 -26.78
C ASP A 141 3.26 -3.66 -25.66
N MET A 142 3.30 -3.16 -24.43
CA MET A 142 2.79 -3.87 -23.25
C MET A 142 1.25 -3.89 -23.18
N GLY A 143 0.54 -3.13 -24.02
CA GLY A 143 -0.92 -3.10 -24.02
C GLY A 143 -1.52 -2.54 -22.73
N ARG A 144 -0.82 -1.63 -22.04
CA ARG A 144 -1.34 -0.91 -20.87
C ARG A 144 -1.98 0.40 -21.32
N THR A 145 -3.21 0.66 -20.86
CA THR A 145 -3.88 1.93 -21.06
C THR A 145 -4.43 2.46 -19.74
N ASN A 146 -4.51 3.78 -19.62
CA ASN A 146 -5.06 4.43 -18.44
C ASN A 146 -6.57 4.13 -18.27
N GLU A 147 -7.28 4.01 -19.39
CA GLU A 147 -8.69 3.63 -19.44
C GLU A 147 -8.93 2.22 -18.87
N ALA A 148 -8.10 1.24 -19.25
CA ALA A 148 -8.22 -0.10 -18.71
C ALA A 148 -7.91 -0.13 -17.20
N CYS A 149 -6.91 0.63 -16.74
CA CYS A 149 -6.67 0.78 -15.30
C CYS A 149 -7.88 1.37 -14.56
N GLN A 150 -8.58 2.36 -15.15
CA GLN A 150 -9.79 2.93 -14.54
C GLN A 150 -10.88 1.87 -14.34
N ILE A 151 -11.17 1.07 -15.35
CA ILE A 151 -12.20 0.02 -15.30
C ILE A 151 -11.93 -0.97 -14.15
N TYR A 152 -10.68 -1.42 -14.01
CA TYR A 152 -10.30 -2.35 -12.95
C TYR A 152 -10.24 -1.67 -11.58
N SER A 153 -9.88 -0.39 -11.52
CA SER A 153 -9.93 0.42 -10.30
C SER A 153 -11.35 0.49 -9.75
N GLU A 154 -12.31 0.90 -10.59
CA GLU A 154 -13.72 1.04 -10.22
C GLU A 154 -14.31 -0.30 -9.78
N ALA A 155 -14.03 -1.38 -10.53
CA ALA A 155 -14.49 -2.72 -10.16
C ALA A 155 -13.93 -3.21 -8.82
N CYS A 156 -12.66 -2.91 -8.51
CA CYS A 156 -12.05 -3.23 -7.21
C CYS A 156 -12.74 -2.47 -6.07
N LEU A 157 -13.03 -1.18 -6.27
CA LEU A 157 -13.66 -0.33 -5.27
C LEU A 157 -15.13 -0.72 -5.01
N GLU A 158 -15.88 -1.08 -6.05
CA GLU A 158 -17.24 -1.61 -5.88
C GLU A 158 -17.23 -2.93 -5.11
N LEU A 159 -16.32 -3.84 -5.47
CA LEU A 159 -16.12 -5.08 -4.71
C LEU A 159 -15.80 -4.81 -3.24
N CYS A 160 -14.90 -3.86 -2.94
CA CYS A 160 -14.57 -3.49 -1.56
C CYS A 160 -15.80 -3.11 -0.73
N LYS A 161 -16.76 -2.37 -1.32
CA LYS A 161 -18.03 -2.06 -0.67
C LYS A 161 -18.87 -3.32 -0.43
N GLU A 162 -18.96 -4.20 -1.41
CA GLU A 162 -19.75 -5.42 -1.33
C GLU A 162 -19.27 -6.39 -0.24
N VAL A 163 -17.95 -6.50 -0.04
CA VAL A 163 -17.36 -7.44 0.94
C VAL A 163 -16.94 -6.78 2.26
N ASP A 164 -17.26 -5.50 2.43
CA ASP A 164 -16.91 -4.68 3.59
C ASP A 164 -15.40 -4.73 3.89
N VAL A 165 -14.63 -4.22 2.93
CA VAL A 165 -13.18 -4.00 3.00
C VAL A 165 -12.91 -2.56 2.60
N LYS A 166 -11.92 -1.91 3.24
CA LYS A 166 -11.55 -0.54 2.87
C LYS A 166 -10.85 -0.56 1.51
N GLY A 167 -11.33 0.26 0.56
CA GLY A 167 -10.70 0.46 -0.74
C GLY A 167 -10.12 1.87 -0.86
N ILE A 168 -8.91 2.00 -1.40
CA ILE A 168 -8.26 3.27 -1.72
C ILE A 168 -8.22 3.44 -3.24
N ASP A 169 -8.81 4.53 -3.71
CA ASP A 169 -8.87 4.89 -5.13
C ASP A 169 -7.56 5.57 -5.57
N LEU A 170 -6.54 4.76 -5.87
CA LEU A 170 -5.26 5.27 -6.35
C LEU A 170 -5.38 5.93 -7.73
N TRP A 171 -6.32 5.47 -8.55
CA TRP A 171 -6.57 6.06 -9.87
C TRP A 171 -6.91 7.54 -9.72
N ARG A 172 -7.86 7.90 -8.85
CA ARG A 172 -8.20 9.31 -8.62
C ARG A 172 -7.20 10.04 -7.73
N ALA A 173 -6.69 9.42 -6.67
CA ALA A 173 -5.83 10.08 -5.70
C ALA A 173 -4.57 10.66 -6.34
N LEU A 174 -3.90 9.89 -7.21
CA LEU A 174 -2.69 10.35 -7.92
C LEU A 174 -2.99 11.50 -8.89
N GLN A 175 -4.18 11.51 -9.52
CA GLN A 175 -4.58 12.53 -10.49
C GLN A 175 -5.03 13.85 -9.87
N GLN A 176 -5.12 13.95 -8.53
CA GLN A 176 -5.39 15.23 -7.86
C GLN A 176 -4.21 16.21 -7.93
N ARG A 177 -3.04 15.73 -8.35
CA ARG A 177 -1.84 16.54 -8.57
C ARG A 177 -1.77 16.93 -10.04
N ASP A 178 -1.57 18.22 -10.35
CA ASP A 178 -1.63 18.72 -11.74
C ASP A 178 -0.61 18.05 -12.68
N ASP A 179 0.63 17.83 -12.22
CA ASP A 179 1.72 17.23 -13.00
C ASP A 179 1.89 15.71 -12.75
N TRP A 180 0.83 15.02 -12.31
CA TRP A 180 0.88 13.61 -11.89
C TRP A 180 1.50 12.67 -12.93
N LEU A 181 1.26 12.89 -14.23
CA LEU A 181 1.81 12.08 -15.32
C LEU A 181 3.34 11.98 -15.24
N ASN A 182 4.01 13.08 -14.87
CA ASN A 182 5.47 13.15 -14.85
C ASN A 182 6.02 12.93 -13.44
N ALA A 183 5.36 13.50 -12.43
CA ALA A 183 5.83 13.48 -11.06
C ALA A 183 5.61 12.13 -10.38
N CYS A 184 4.48 11.45 -10.61
CA CYS A 184 4.08 10.28 -9.81
C CYS A 184 4.72 8.97 -10.26
N PHE A 185 5.37 8.91 -11.43
CA PHE A 185 5.91 7.66 -11.98
C PHE A 185 7.37 7.77 -12.41
N THR A 186 8.11 6.68 -12.22
CA THR A 186 9.49 6.51 -12.71
C THR A 186 9.51 6.15 -14.19
N ASP A 187 8.73 5.16 -14.60
CA ASP A 187 8.68 4.59 -15.96
C ASP A 187 7.28 4.69 -16.61
N GLY A 188 6.37 5.43 -15.98
CA GLY A 188 4.96 5.55 -16.38
C GLY A 188 4.04 4.47 -15.78
N ILE A 189 4.58 3.51 -15.02
CA ILE A 189 3.84 2.47 -14.30
C ILE A 189 4.17 2.51 -12.80
N HIS A 190 5.45 2.44 -12.46
CA HIS A 190 5.92 2.31 -11.08
C HIS A 190 6.05 3.68 -10.42
N LEU A 191 5.63 3.74 -9.16
CA LEU A 191 5.57 4.98 -8.40
C LEU A 191 6.98 5.57 -8.18
N SER A 192 7.06 6.89 -8.30
CA SER A 192 8.19 7.66 -7.79
C SER A 192 8.05 7.88 -6.27
N SER A 193 9.02 8.59 -5.68
CA SER A 193 8.89 9.13 -4.32
C SER A 193 7.63 10.00 -4.16
N GLU A 194 7.32 10.87 -5.14
CA GLU A 194 6.15 11.76 -5.07
C GLU A 194 4.83 10.99 -5.16
N GLY A 195 4.73 10.01 -6.07
CA GLY A 195 3.58 9.12 -6.13
C GLY A 195 3.41 8.30 -4.84
N SER A 196 4.53 7.88 -4.25
CA SER A 196 4.54 7.13 -2.99
C SER A 196 4.03 7.92 -1.79
N LYS A 197 4.37 9.22 -1.68
CA LYS A 197 3.83 10.09 -0.62
C LYS A 197 2.30 10.19 -0.67
N ILE A 198 1.73 10.29 -1.88
CA ILE A 198 0.27 10.31 -2.06
C ILE A 198 -0.35 8.99 -1.57
N VAL A 199 0.25 7.84 -1.91
CA VAL A 199 -0.22 6.53 -1.43
C VAL A 199 -0.19 6.45 0.10
N VAL A 200 0.90 6.88 0.74
CA VAL A 200 1.01 6.89 2.21
C VAL A 200 -0.06 7.77 2.82
N LYS A 201 -0.26 8.98 2.29
CA LYS A 201 -1.29 9.91 2.77
C LYS A 201 -2.68 9.28 2.77
N GLU A 202 -3.06 8.61 1.69
CA GLU A 202 -4.37 7.93 1.61
C GLU A 202 -4.46 6.73 2.57
N ILE A 203 -3.37 5.97 2.76
CA ILE A 203 -3.31 4.87 3.74
C ILE A 203 -3.49 5.41 5.16
N LEU A 204 -2.76 6.45 5.56
CA LEU A 204 -2.86 7.06 6.89
C LEU A 204 -4.25 7.64 7.14
N LYS A 205 -4.86 8.26 6.13
CA LYS A 205 -6.25 8.72 6.19
C LYS A 205 -7.21 7.57 6.53
N VAL A 206 -7.11 6.45 5.82
CA VAL A 206 -7.94 5.26 6.12
C VAL A 206 -7.67 4.74 7.53
N LEU A 207 -6.40 4.66 7.96
CA LEU A 207 -6.04 4.15 9.28
C LEU A 207 -6.53 5.06 10.42
N ARG A 208 -6.63 6.37 10.17
CA ARG A 208 -7.18 7.34 11.12
C ARG A 208 -8.70 7.29 11.20
N GLU A 209 -9.38 7.09 10.07
CA GLU A 209 -10.85 7.12 9.95
C GLU A 209 -11.51 5.75 10.21
N ALA A 210 -10.74 4.66 10.17
CA ALA A 210 -11.26 3.33 10.40
C ALA A 210 -11.58 3.10 11.88
N ASP A 211 -12.82 2.67 12.14
CA ASP A 211 -13.30 2.23 13.45
C ASP A 211 -12.90 0.77 13.69
N TRP A 212 -11.58 0.54 13.80
CA TRP A 212 -11.00 -0.78 14.08
C TRP A 212 -10.49 -0.84 15.52
N GLU A 213 -10.74 -1.98 16.18
CA GLU A 213 -10.28 -2.24 17.54
C GLU A 213 -9.31 -3.43 17.59
N PRO A 214 -8.02 -3.23 17.95
CA PRO A 214 -7.41 -1.94 18.32
C PRO A 214 -7.17 -1.03 17.11
N SER A 215 -7.13 0.28 17.35
CA SER A 215 -6.75 1.26 16.32
C SER A 215 -5.35 0.97 15.77
N LEU A 216 -5.23 0.97 14.44
CA LEU A 216 -3.99 0.71 13.73
C LEU A 216 -3.24 1.98 13.29
N HIS A 217 -3.76 3.16 13.66
CA HIS A 217 -3.08 4.42 13.42
C HIS A 217 -1.84 4.53 14.32
N TRP A 218 -0.70 4.96 13.78
CA TRP A 218 0.60 4.96 14.47
C TRP A 218 0.59 5.74 15.80
N LYS A 219 -0.19 6.82 15.92
CA LYS A 219 -0.35 7.58 17.17
C LYS A 219 -1.01 6.77 18.30
N SER A 220 -1.81 5.78 17.95
CA SER A 220 -2.53 4.92 18.91
C SER A 220 -1.72 3.69 19.31
N LEU A 221 -0.71 3.32 18.53
CA LEU A 221 0.10 2.12 18.80
C LEU A 221 1.15 2.38 19.88
N PRO A 222 1.36 1.43 20.81
CA PRO A 222 2.39 1.55 21.83
C PRO A 222 3.78 1.62 21.21
N ILE A 223 4.65 2.44 21.78
CA ILE A 223 6.06 2.51 21.42
C ILE A 223 6.80 1.42 22.19
N GLU A 224 7.50 0.55 21.47
CA GLU A 224 8.31 -0.50 22.08
C GLU A 224 9.44 0.10 22.93
N PHE A 225 9.58 -0.39 24.17
CA PHE A 225 10.55 0.09 25.16
C PHE A 225 10.43 1.58 25.48
N ALA A 226 9.20 2.11 25.54
CA ALA A 226 8.97 3.50 25.97
C ALA A 226 9.51 3.80 27.38
N ASP A 227 9.58 2.78 28.23
CA ASP A 227 10.06 2.81 29.61
C ASP A 227 11.60 2.89 29.75
N VAL A 228 12.35 2.65 28.67
CA VAL A 228 13.83 2.63 28.66
C VAL A 228 14.41 3.89 28.00
N LEU A 229 13.59 4.92 27.75
CA LEU A 229 14.07 6.18 27.18
C LEU A 229 14.98 6.93 28.17
N PRO A 230 16.16 7.40 27.74
CA PRO A 230 17.03 8.17 28.63
C PRO A 230 16.34 9.46 29.07
N ASP A 231 16.55 9.81 30.35
CA ASP A 231 16.11 11.06 30.95
C ASP A 231 16.71 12.26 30.19
N GLU A 232 15.92 12.85 29.30
CA GLU A 232 16.00 14.21 28.73
C GLU A 232 17.26 14.61 27.93
N VAL A 233 17.05 15.15 26.71
CA VAL A 233 18.02 16.08 26.11
C VAL A 233 17.66 17.48 26.57
N VAL A 234 18.57 18.10 27.30
CA VAL A 234 18.51 19.53 27.63
C VAL A 234 18.64 20.32 26.33
N SER A 235 17.58 21.04 25.92
CA SER A 235 17.67 21.97 24.80
C SER A 235 18.76 23.02 25.06
N SER A 236 19.37 23.57 24.01
CA SER A 236 20.39 24.64 24.10
C SER A 236 19.95 25.88 24.89
N ASP A 237 18.63 26.00 25.07
CA ASP A 237 17.86 27.09 25.60
C ASP A 237 17.32 26.79 27.02
N ARG A 238 17.63 25.60 27.57
CA ARG A 238 17.37 25.15 28.97
C ARG A 238 15.95 25.37 29.49
N LYS A 239 14.95 25.51 28.62
CA LYS A 239 13.57 25.85 29.02
C LYS A 239 12.52 24.81 28.65
N THR A 240 12.88 23.79 27.88
CA THR A 240 11.97 22.74 27.44
C THR A 240 12.70 21.41 27.40
N THR A 241 12.14 20.42 28.07
CA THR A 241 12.56 19.02 27.99
C THR A 241 11.50 18.26 27.19
N SER A 242 11.93 17.39 26.27
CA SER A 242 11.06 16.47 25.54
C SER A 242 11.80 15.14 25.40
N PRO A 243 11.14 13.99 25.63
CA PRO A 243 11.79 12.70 25.50
C PRO A 243 12.32 12.50 24.07
N ILE A 244 13.60 12.12 23.93
CA ILE A 244 14.27 11.94 22.62
C ILE A 244 13.50 10.96 21.73
N GLY A 245 12.92 9.91 22.34
CA GLY A 245 12.22 8.85 21.62
C GLY A 245 10.77 9.16 21.26
N GLU A 246 10.24 10.32 21.67
CA GLU A 246 8.90 10.79 21.31
C GLU A 246 8.94 11.99 20.35
N ALA A 247 10.13 12.44 19.95
CA ALA A 247 10.27 13.51 18.96
C ALA A 247 9.66 13.06 17.62
N ASP A 248 8.49 13.62 17.31
CA ASP A 248 7.80 13.41 16.04
C ASP A 248 8.54 14.16 14.92
N TYR A 249 9.52 13.49 14.32
CA TYR A 249 10.25 14.01 13.16
C TYR A 249 9.38 14.05 11.89
N HIS A 250 8.13 13.57 11.94
CA HIS A 250 7.20 13.55 10.82
C HIS A 250 6.29 14.79 10.74
N GLY A 251 6.64 15.91 11.39
CA GLY A 251 5.87 17.17 11.30
C GLY A 251 5.60 17.67 9.86
N TYR A 252 6.39 17.24 8.87
CA TYR A 252 6.10 17.46 7.45
C TYR A 252 4.85 16.70 6.94
N MET A 253 4.59 15.49 7.44
CA MET A 253 3.40 14.70 7.11
C MET A 253 2.14 15.26 7.81
N GLU A 254 2.28 15.78 9.04
CA GLU A 254 1.18 16.45 9.75
C GLU A 254 0.69 17.71 9.01
N LEU A 255 1.61 18.48 8.42
CA LEU A 255 1.30 19.66 7.59
C LEU A 255 0.53 19.29 6.31
N GLU A 256 0.71 18.09 5.76
CA GLU A 256 -0.03 17.61 4.59
C GLU A 256 -1.40 17.00 4.95
N GLU A 257 -1.57 16.51 6.18
CA GLU A 257 -2.84 15.99 6.69
C GLU A 257 -3.82 17.10 7.12
N THR A 258 -3.31 18.22 7.63
CA THR A 258 -4.12 19.34 8.14
C THR A 258 -4.55 20.36 7.06
N ASN A 259 -3.77 20.54 5.99
CA ASN A 259 -3.98 21.60 4.98
C ASN A 259 -5.15 21.38 3.98
N ARG A 260 -6.13 20.51 4.25
CA ARG A 260 -7.39 20.41 3.46
C ARG A 260 -8.65 20.26 4.31
N ALA A 261 -8.58 20.53 5.62
CA ALA A 261 -9.75 20.56 6.50
C ALA A 261 -10.36 21.97 6.67
N SER A 262 -9.96 22.95 5.84
CA SER A 262 -10.49 24.33 5.80
C SER A 262 -11.16 24.62 4.47
#